data_AF-A0AAN4Q0E0-F1
#
_entry.id   AF-A0AAN4Q0E0-F1
#
_cell.length_a   1.000
_cell.length_b   1.000
_cell.length_c   1.000
_cell.angle_alpha   90.00
_cell.angle_beta   90.00
_cell.angle_gamma   90.00
#
_symmetry.space_group_name_H-M   'P 1'
#
loop_
_entity.id
_entity.type
_entity.pdbx_description
1 polymer ?
#
loop_
_entity_poly.entity_id
_entity_poly.type
_entity_poly.pdbx_seq_one_letter_code
_entity_poly.pdbx_strand_id
1 'polypeptide(L)'
;MSNSHEDESIWRLLFELVRILLGVGGSLLILVGPAVLMTLSPPWWGAIAVIGGAALTGLCSAMKWLRLADNLSVVTSSALLGLALSLGLALPNYWNVLAALITFIGGLVLIGMWERKLGFVSRADRIAPQSHGSGPSAWGGQQPQTTPEGEPIRTFNMSEIAMGGPVYVSYLFPDGVLLQGIGASALFSSDGRYFAATVPSRQQWGLIILDRQERRVYRCANDFFWELDEFTETDLRGRVSPLVDNRASSFNLAELLKTAQAVDLIPVADLWLEPDSMPDNLAEPHIEHIGPQTRHRIDGSLRLPDRLRNLEQPLEGLHHPIYQLSLDGRETDLLFHADSAVVWRADGKALCIVARRVNEETARYWTWQPDTGWQALTTPWVISSRGTSLNWDTPLALDNHHLRIEGYLAFEIPDRGHYGYSLNCIHGDFDIQTGHDARGRAQSAERKLTPLQLVTPLAREGADERERGLSDIESEPLLGNLRARLSWQRDNSDDLGGYRCRIGDWALSGLWLLDHRVSDCTRYLALIPFADHPASAAKVVVVDTLKRQCLDSPPMNVVNVLDFREGKLLVTRVAGRLKEDSTSTPLQRFDLPAPPVGKAAGFLYVSRRLQTVLPDR
;
A
#
# COMPACT_ATOMS: atom_id res chain seq x y z
N MET A 1 -32.38 -41.05 29.27
CA MET A 1 -31.03 -41.67 29.15
C MET A 1 -30.48 -41.29 27.79
N SER A 2 -29.77 -40.16 27.67
CA SER A 2 -29.14 -39.73 26.39
C SER A 2 -28.01 -38.70 26.60
N ASN A 3 -27.39 -38.61 27.78
CA ASN A 3 -26.30 -37.65 28.03
C ASN A 3 -24.94 -38.33 28.31
N SER A 4 -24.87 -39.68 28.35
CA SER A 4 -23.62 -40.35 28.75
C SER A 4 -22.63 -40.61 27.61
N HIS A 5 -23.05 -40.50 26.34
CA HIS A 5 -22.18 -40.79 25.20
C HIS A 5 -21.46 -39.56 24.61
N GLU A 6 -21.99 -38.34 24.79
CA GLU A 6 -21.32 -37.11 24.35
C GLU A 6 -20.16 -36.71 25.28
N ASP A 7 -20.32 -36.87 26.60
CA ASP A 7 -19.26 -36.57 27.56
C ASP A 7 -18.02 -37.47 27.36
N GLU A 8 -18.21 -38.76 27.06
CA GLU A 8 -17.12 -39.72 26.86
C GLU A 8 -16.29 -39.43 25.58
N SER A 9 -16.93 -38.82 24.57
CA SER A 9 -16.31 -38.35 23.33
C SER A 9 -15.43 -37.12 23.55
N ILE A 10 -15.92 -36.14 24.31
CA ILE A 10 -15.20 -34.89 24.59
C ILE A 10 -13.94 -35.16 25.41
N TRP A 11 -14.01 -36.00 26.45
CA TRP A 11 -12.84 -36.36 27.26
C TRP A 11 -11.78 -37.13 26.48
N ARG A 12 -12.16 -37.96 25.51
CA ARG A 12 -11.21 -38.64 24.60
C ARG A 12 -10.51 -37.66 23.67
N LEU A 13 -11.23 -36.71 23.10
CA LEU A 13 -10.66 -35.67 22.23
C LEU A 13 -9.70 -34.76 23.02
N LEU A 14 -10.08 -34.38 24.24
CA LEU A 14 -9.25 -33.54 25.12
C LEU A 14 -7.97 -34.28 25.56
N PHE A 15 -8.06 -35.58 25.80
CA PHE A 15 -6.90 -36.42 26.13
C PHE A 15 -5.96 -36.62 24.94
N GLU A 16 -6.47 -36.86 23.72
CA GLU A 16 -5.63 -36.91 22.52
C GLU A 16 -5.02 -35.55 22.19
N LEU A 17 -5.75 -34.44 22.38
CA LEU A 17 -5.21 -33.09 22.20
C LEU A 17 -4.05 -32.81 23.17
N VAL A 18 -4.20 -33.16 24.44
CA VAL A 18 -3.13 -33.02 25.45
C VAL A 18 -1.95 -33.93 25.13
N ARG A 19 -2.19 -35.16 24.64
CA ARG A 19 -1.14 -36.09 24.22
C ARG A 19 -0.37 -35.56 23.00
N ILE A 20 -1.07 -34.99 22.03
CA ILE A 20 -0.46 -34.35 20.84
C ILE A 20 0.31 -33.10 21.27
N LEU A 21 -0.24 -32.25 22.13
CA LEU A 21 0.45 -31.05 22.64
C LEU A 21 1.71 -31.40 23.44
N LEU A 22 1.66 -32.45 24.28
CA LEU A 22 2.84 -32.96 25.00
C LEU A 22 3.85 -33.61 24.05
N GLY A 23 3.39 -34.32 23.02
CA GLY A 23 4.23 -34.93 21.99
C GLY A 23 4.94 -33.89 21.11
N VAL A 24 4.21 -32.86 20.66
CA VAL A 24 4.73 -31.73 19.89
C VAL A 24 5.64 -30.87 20.75
N GLY A 25 5.21 -30.50 21.96
CA GLY A 25 6.02 -29.75 22.92
C GLY A 25 7.32 -30.47 23.30
N GLY A 26 7.26 -31.79 23.49
CA GLY A 26 8.44 -32.62 23.73
C GLY A 26 9.38 -32.67 22.51
N SER A 27 8.83 -32.82 21.30
CA SER A 27 9.61 -32.81 20.06
C SER A 27 10.28 -31.46 19.80
N LEU A 28 9.58 -30.37 20.13
CA LEU A 28 10.09 -29.00 20.01
C LEU A 28 11.18 -28.72 21.05
N LEU A 29 11.04 -29.22 22.28
CA LEU A 29 12.08 -29.17 23.31
C LEU A 29 13.35 -29.92 22.90
N ILE A 30 13.20 -31.09 22.26
CA ILE A 30 14.33 -31.89 21.76
C ILE A 30 15.02 -31.20 20.58
N LEU A 31 14.28 -30.50 19.72
CA LEU A 31 14.83 -29.81 18.55
C LEU A 31 15.39 -28.41 18.85
N VAL A 32 14.79 -27.67 19.78
CA VAL A 32 15.14 -26.27 20.06
C VAL A 32 15.99 -26.13 21.32
N GLY A 33 15.75 -26.99 22.32
CA GLY A 33 16.46 -26.94 23.61
C GLY A 33 17.99 -27.03 23.47
N PRO A 34 18.55 -28.03 22.77
CA PRO A 34 20.00 -28.15 22.57
C PRO A 34 20.58 -26.95 21.81
N ALA A 35 19.89 -26.47 20.77
CA ALA A 35 20.30 -25.28 20.01
C ALA A 35 20.38 -24.04 20.90
N VAL A 36 19.36 -23.77 21.73
CA VAL A 36 19.34 -22.62 22.65
C VAL A 36 20.45 -22.76 23.69
N LEU A 37 20.61 -23.93 24.29
CA LEU A 37 21.60 -24.16 25.33
C LEU A 37 23.04 -23.99 24.79
N MET A 38 23.31 -24.48 23.58
CA MET A 38 24.61 -24.28 22.92
C MET A 38 24.82 -22.83 22.45
N THR A 39 23.77 -22.13 22.01
CA THR A 39 23.87 -20.71 21.61
C THR A 39 24.28 -19.81 22.77
N LEU A 40 23.74 -20.09 23.97
CA LEU A 40 24.05 -19.34 25.20
C LEU A 40 25.36 -19.76 25.86
N SER A 41 25.96 -20.86 25.42
CA SER A 41 27.20 -21.40 25.98
C SER A 41 28.43 -20.95 25.18
N PRO A 42 29.64 -20.96 25.78
CA PRO A 42 30.87 -20.72 25.03
C PRO A 42 31.04 -21.70 23.85
N PRO A 43 31.59 -21.29 22.70
CA PRO A 43 31.67 -22.13 21.50
C PRO A 43 32.39 -23.47 21.71
N TRP A 44 33.37 -23.53 22.62
CA TRP A 44 34.07 -24.78 22.93
C TRP A 44 33.19 -25.81 23.65
N TRP A 45 32.15 -25.40 24.37
CA TRP A 45 31.14 -26.31 24.94
C TRP A 45 30.29 -26.93 23.83
N GLY A 46 29.89 -26.12 22.84
CA GLY A 46 29.17 -26.59 21.66
C GLY A 46 29.99 -27.61 20.87
N ALA A 47 31.28 -27.37 20.68
CA ALA A 47 32.17 -28.33 20.00
C ALA A 47 32.27 -29.66 20.76
N ILE A 48 32.43 -29.63 22.09
CA ILE A 48 32.45 -30.83 22.93
C ILE A 48 31.12 -31.58 22.85
N ALA A 49 29.99 -30.88 22.91
CA ALA A 49 28.66 -31.48 22.84
C ALA A 49 28.40 -32.16 21.49
N VAL A 50 28.78 -31.53 20.38
CA VAL A 50 28.61 -32.10 19.04
C VAL A 50 29.51 -33.33 18.84
N ILE A 51 30.78 -33.27 19.26
CA ILE A 51 31.72 -34.40 19.17
C ILE A 51 31.27 -35.56 20.08
N GLY A 52 30.87 -35.25 21.31
CA GLY A 52 30.36 -36.23 22.27
C GLY A 52 29.06 -36.89 21.77
N GLY A 53 28.14 -36.10 21.21
CA GLY A 53 26.92 -36.59 20.58
C GLY A 53 27.21 -37.55 19.42
N ALA A 54 28.11 -37.17 18.50
CA ALA A 54 28.52 -38.03 17.40
C ALA A 54 29.19 -39.33 17.86
N ALA A 55 30.01 -39.29 18.92
CA ALA A 55 30.65 -40.47 19.51
C ALA A 55 29.62 -41.40 20.17
N LEU A 56 28.67 -40.86 20.94
CA LEU A 56 27.57 -41.61 21.53
C LEU A 56 26.65 -42.23 20.47
N THR A 57 26.39 -41.53 19.36
CA THR A 57 25.64 -42.08 18.22
C THR A 57 26.36 -43.29 17.64
N GLY A 58 27.69 -43.23 17.50
CA GLY A 58 28.52 -44.36 17.09
C GLY A 58 28.49 -45.52 18.07
N LEU A 59 28.53 -45.25 19.38
CA LEU A 59 28.48 -46.27 20.43
C LEU A 59 27.11 -46.97 20.50
N CYS A 60 26.02 -46.20 20.39
CA CYS A 60 24.66 -46.73 20.29
C CYS A 60 24.44 -47.57 19.03
N SER A 61 25.06 -47.17 17.91
CA SER A 61 25.07 -47.96 16.67
C SER A 61 25.78 -49.30 16.84
N ALA A 62 26.96 -49.29 17.46
CA ALA A 62 27.72 -50.51 17.75
C ALA A 62 26.95 -51.49 18.65
N MET A 63 26.13 -50.99 19.58
CA MET A 63 25.23 -51.78 20.44
C MET A 63 23.89 -52.16 19.78
N LYS A 64 23.69 -51.84 18.49
CA LYS A 64 22.45 -52.06 17.71
C LYS A 64 21.21 -51.34 18.28
N TRP A 65 21.38 -50.27 19.04
CA TRP A 65 20.28 -49.44 19.54
C TRP A 65 19.91 -48.36 18.52
N LEU A 66 19.39 -48.81 17.38
CA LEU A 66 19.26 -47.99 16.17
C LEU A 66 18.34 -46.77 16.36
N ARG A 67 17.23 -46.92 17.09
CA ARG A 67 16.30 -45.81 17.40
C ARG A 67 16.91 -44.76 18.32
N LEU A 68 17.77 -45.18 19.24
CA LEU A 68 18.44 -44.27 20.16
C LEU A 68 19.54 -43.48 19.43
N ALA A 69 20.27 -44.13 18.53
CA ALA A 69 21.26 -43.49 17.68
C ALA A 69 20.62 -42.42 16.76
N ASP A 70 19.45 -42.71 16.18
CA ASP A 70 18.70 -41.78 15.33
C ASP A 70 18.27 -40.51 16.11
N ASN A 71 17.62 -40.69 17.26
CA ASN A 71 17.24 -39.57 18.13
C ASN A 71 18.44 -38.75 18.59
N LEU A 72 19.58 -39.40 18.87
CA LEU A 72 20.79 -38.72 19.30
C LEU A 72 21.43 -37.92 18.16
N SER A 73 21.29 -38.35 16.91
CA SER A 73 21.74 -37.59 15.75
C SER A 73 20.94 -36.31 15.53
N VAL A 74 19.62 -36.37 15.75
CA VAL A 74 18.73 -35.18 15.73
C VAL A 74 19.15 -34.17 16.81
N VAL A 75 19.40 -34.64 18.03
CA VAL A 75 19.89 -33.79 19.13
C VAL A 75 21.27 -33.21 18.82
N THR A 76 22.16 -33.98 18.20
CA THR A 76 23.51 -33.53 17.81
C THR A 76 23.45 -32.46 16.71
N SER A 77 22.53 -32.59 15.76
CA SER A 77 22.29 -31.60 14.70
C SER A 77 21.68 -30.31 15.23
N SER A 78 20.80 -30.40 16.22
CA SER A 78 20.28 -29.23 16.96
C SER A 78 21.39 -28.52 17.74
N ALA A 79 22.24 -29.27 18.45
CA ALA A 79 23.40 -28.72 19.16
C ALA A 79 24.40 -28.04 18.20
N LEU A 80 24.57 -28.56 16.98
CA LEU A 80 25.39 -27.96 15.93
C LEU A 80 24.87 -26.60 15.48
N LEU A 81 23.55 -26.43 15.34
CA LEU A 81 22.94 -25.13 15.04
C LEU A 81 23.28 -24.11 16.13
N GLY A 82 23.17 -24.51 17.40
CA GLY A 82 23.53 -23.65 18.53
C GLY A 82 25.02 -23.33 18.60
N LEU A 83 25.89 -24.28 18.27
CA LEU A 83 27.34 -24.05 18.12
C LEU A 83 27.63 -23.01 17.02
N ALA A 84 26.99 -23.13 15.86
CA ALA A 84 27.18 -22.20 14.75
C ALA A 84 26.76 -20.76 15.12
N LEU A 85 25.65 -20.60 15.83
CA LEU A 85 25.19 -19.31 16.31
C LEU A 85 26.09 -18.74 17.42
N SER A 86 26.50 -19.57 18.39
CA SER A 86 27.45 -19.18 19.44
C SER A 86 28.78 -18.71 18.84
N LEU A 87 29.30 -19.42 17.83
CA LEU A 87 30.52 -19.03 17.13
C LEU A 87 30.35 -17.72 16.33
N GLY A 88 29.20 -17.54 15.69
CA GLY A 88 28.85 -16.30 14.99
C GLY A 88 28.82 -15.10 15.94
N LEU A 89 28.21 -15.26 17.13
CA LEU A 89 28.15 -14.22 18.16
C LEU A 89 29.51 -13.90 18.78
N ALA A 90 30.44 -14.86 18.81
CA ALA A 90 31.77 -14.67 19.36
C ALA A 90 32.75 -13.95 18.42
N LEU A 91 32.43 -13.79 17.14
CA LEU A 91 33.30 -13.22 16.11
C LEU A 91 32.89 -11.80 15.69
N PRO A 92 33.82 -10.95 15.20
CA PRO A 92 33.51 -9.62 14.69
C PRO A 92 32.52 -9.63 13.51
N ASN A 93 31.78 -8.53 13.32
CA ASN A 93 30.68 -8.39 12.34
C ASN A 93 31.00 -8.73 10.87
N TYR A 94 32.27 -8.76 10.48
CA TYR A 94 32.67 -9.11 9.11
C TYR A 94 32.84 -10.63 8.90
N TRP A 95 33.04 -11.41 9.97
CA TRP A 95 33.29 -12.85 9.93
C TRP A 95 32.18 -13.68 10.56
N ASN A 96 31.29 -13.07 11.35
CA ASN A 96 30.24 -13.75 12.11
C ASN A 96 29.32 -14.64 11.24
N VAL A 97 28.78 -14.09 10.15
CA VAL A 97 27.85 -14.82 9.25
C VAL A 97 28.58 -15.93 8.53
N LEU A 98 29.78 -15.66 8.00
CA LEU A 98 30.55 -16.64 7.24
C LEU A 98 30.99 -17.82 8.12
N ALA A 99 31.47 -17.55 9.33
CA ALA A 99 31.89 -18.60 10.27
C ALA A 99 30.72 -19.45 10.76
N ALA A 100 29.56 -18.84 11.05
CA ALA A 100 28.34 -19.57 11.41
C ALA A 100 27.88 -20.47 10.26
N LEU A 101 27.85 -19.94 9.03
CA LEU A 101 27.43 -20.68 7.84
C LEU A 101 28.36 -21.87 7.55
N ILE A 102 29.68 -21.67 7.56
CA ILE A 102 30.66 -22.73 7.32
C ILE A 102 30.56 -23.81 8.40
N THR A 103 30.40 -23.43 9.66
CA THR A 103 30.31 -24.37 10.78
C THR A 103 29.03 -25.21 10.70
N PHE A 104 27.91 -24.59 10.36
CA PHE A 104 26.63 -25.29 10.23
C PHE A 104 26.63 -26.23 9.03
N ILE A 105 26.97 -25.74 7.83
CA ILE A 105 26.98 -26.55 6.61
C ILE A 105 28.04 -27.65 6.71
N GLY A 106 29.26 -27.31 7.10
CA GLY A 106 30.35 -28.28 7.25
C GLY A 106 30.05 -29.33 8.31
N GLY A 107 29.45 -28.94 9.42
CA GLY A 107 29.04 -29.86 10.48
C GLY A 107 27.93 -30.82 10.02
N LEU A 108 26.91 -30.34 9.31
CA LEU A 108 25.84 -31.19 8.78
C LEU A 108 26.37 -32.21 7.77
N VAL A 109 27.31 -31.79 6.90
CA VAL A 109 27.97 -32.71 5.96
C VAL A 109 28.73 -33.81 6.71
N LEU A 110 29.49 -33.46 7.76
CA LEU A 110 30.24 -34.42 8.56
C LEU A 110 29.32 -35.39 9.33
N ILE A 111 28.23 -34.88 9.91
CA ILE A 111 27.20 -35.72 10.57
C ILE A 111 26.58 -36.67 9.54
N GLY A 112 26.18 -36.18 8.36
CA GLY A 112 25.59 -37.01 7.31
C GLY A 112 26.56 -38.05 6.72
N MET A 113 27.87 -37.77 6.66
CA MET A 113 28.89 -38.76 6.31
C MET A 113 29.05 -39.82 7.40
N TRP A 114 28.97 -39.42 8.67
CA TRP A 114 29.07 -40.30 9.82
C TRP A 114 27.86 -41.25 9.93
N GLU A 115 26.64 -40.74 9.74
CA GLU A 115 25.42 -41.55 9.67
C GLU A 115 25.49 -42.62 8.58
N ARG A 116 25.93 -42.21 7.37
CA ARG A 116 26.13 -43.13 6.23
C ARG A 116 27.14 -44.23 6.55
N LYS A 117 28.25 -43.89 7.22
CA LYS A 117 29.26 -44.87 7.66
C LYS A 117 28.70 -45.83 8.72
N LEU A 118 27.81 -45.37 9.58
CA LEU A 118 27.18 -46.16 10.65
C LEU A 118 25.97 -46.99 10.16
N GLY A 119 25.60 -46.90 8.88
CA GLY A 119 24.55 -47.74 8.29
C GLY A 119 23.12 -47.31 8.62
N PHE A 120 22.93 -46.11 9.14
CA PHE A 120 21.60 -45.49 9.26
C PHE A 120 21.32 -44.74 7.96
N VAL A 121 20.49 -45.32 7.11
CA VAL A 121 20.02 -44.63 5.91
C VAL A 121 19.09 -43.52 6.38
N SER A 122 19.57 -42.28 6.24
CA SER A 122 18.81 -41.07 6.56
C SER A 122 17.51 -41.05 5.75
N ARG A 123 16.41 -40.60 6.37
CA ARG A 123 15.06 -40.54 5.76
C ARG A 123 15.04 -39.77 4.42
N ALA A 124 16.04 -38.93 4.17
CA ALA A 124 16.27 -38.20 2.93
C ALA A 124 16.43 -39.11 1.69
N ASP A 125 17.03 -40.30 1.82
CA ASP A 125 17.23 -41.21 0.68
C ASP A 125 15.98 -42.07 0.35
N ARG A 126 14.88 -41.95 1.12
CA ARG A 126 13.55 -42.45 0.72
C ARG A 126 12.80 -41.47 -0.17
N ILE A 127 13.31 -40.25 -0.34
CA ILE A 127 12.78 -39.22 -1.23
C ILE A 127 13.68 -39.16 -2.48
N ALA A 128 13.79 -40.28 -3.19
CA ALA A 128 14.12 -40.18 -4.60
C ALA A 128 12.90 -39.54 -5.29
N PRO A 129 13.05 -38.43 -6.04
CA PRO A 129 11.93 -37.90 -6.80
C PRO A 129 11.56 -38.95 -7.84
N GLN A 130 10.39 -39.57 -7.68
CA GLN A 130 9.72 -40.15 -8.84
C GLN A 130 9.43 -38.96 -9.75
N SER A 131 10.21 -38.86 -10.82
CA SER A 131 10.05 -37.86 -11.87
C SER A 131 8.75 -38.14 -12.63
N HIS A 132 7.64 -37.76 -12.04
CA HIS A 132 6.44 -37.39 -12.77
C HIS A 132 6.55 -35.89 -13.05
N GLY A 133 6.21 -35.46 -14.27
CA GLY A 133 6.48 -34.10 -14.75
C GLY A 133 6.00 -33.03 -13.76
N SER A 134 6.89 -32.13 -13.36
CA SER A 134 6.53 -30.97 -12.55
C SER A 134 5.61 -30.08 -13.36
N GLY A 135 4.44 -29.75 -12.84
CA GLY A 135 3.57 -28.76 -13.46
C GLY A 135 4.00 -27.31 -13.15
N PRO A 136 3.14 -26.34 -13.49
CA PRO A 136 3.43 -24.91 -13.41
C PRO A 136 3.81 -24.45 -12.00
N SER A 137 4.89 -23.67 -11.93
CA SER A 137 5.42 -23.18 -10.66
C SER A 137 4.50 -22.16 -9.96
N ALA A 138 4.39 -22.27 -8.64
CA ALA A 138 3.68 -21.31 -7.79
C ALA A 138 4.37 -19.94 -7.70
N TRP A 139 5.64 -19.83 -8.09
CA TRP A 139 6.40 -18.57 -8.17
C TRP A 139 6.19 -17.82 -9.49
N GLY A 140 5.32 -18.33 -10.36
CA GLY A 140 4.96 -17.68 -11.62
C GLY A 140 5.88 -18.02 -12.80
N GLY A 141 5.59 -17.42 -13.94
CA GLY A 141 6.32 -17.61 -15.20
C GLY A 141 5.87 -18.80 -16.05
N GLN A 142 4.95 -19.60 -15.55
CA GLN A 142 4.38 -20.77 -16.25
C GLN A 142 2.86 -20.84 -16.19
N GLN A 143 2.20 -19.76 -15.78
CA GLN A 143 0.75 -19.69 -15.79
C GLN A 143 0.21 -19.82 -17.22
N PRO A 144 -0.94 -20.49 -17.43
CA PRO A 144 -1.52 -20.64 -18.76
C PRO A 144 -1.80 -19.29 -19.42
N GLN A 145 -1.28 -19.11 -20.63
CA GLN A 145 -1.49 -17.91 -21.46
C GLN A 145 -2.47 -18.15 -22.61
N THR A 146 -2.86 -19.41 -22.82
CA THR A 146 -3.82 -19.81 -23.86
C THR A 146 -4.76 -20.86 -23.29
N THR A 147 -5.99 -20.87 -23.78
CA THR A 147 -6.92 -21.96 -23.53
C THR A 147 -6.50 -23.22 -24.30
N PRO A 148 -7.06 -24.40 -23.98
CA PRO A 148 -6.84 -25.63 -24.73
C PRO A 148 -7.20 -25.51 -26.22
N GLU A 149 -8.14 -24.62 -26.54
CA GLU A 149 -8.55 -24.31 -27.91
C GLU A 149 -7.56 -23.37 -28.64
N GLY A 150 -6.54 -22.86 -27.96
CA GLY A 150 -5.54 -21.95 -28.50
C GLY A 150 -5.93 -20.47 -28.46
N GLU A 151 -7.01 -20.12 -27.76
CA GLU A 151 -7.41 -18.72 -27.58
C GLU A 151 -6.60 -18.05 -26.47
N PRO A 152 -6.21 -16.77 -26.62
CA PRO A 152 -5.38 -16.10 -25.63
C PRO A 152 -6.15 -15.86 -24.32
N ILE A 153 -5.46 -16.09 -23.18
CA ILE A 153 -5.92 -15.72 -21.85
C ILE A 153 -5.15 -14.49 -21.43
N ARG A 154 -5.86 -13.44 -21.01
CA ARG A 154 -5.21 -12.22 -20.53
C ARG A 154 -4.90 -12.36 -19.04
N THR A 155 -3.62 -12.37 -18.70
CA THR A 155 -3.14 -12.37 -17.31
C THR A 155 -2.68 -10.99 -16.87
N PHE A 156 -3.14 -10.49 -15.72
CA PHE A 156 -2.79 -9.16 -15.18
C PHE A 156 -2.83 -9.14 -13.64
N ASN A 157 -2.48 -8.02 -13.02
CA ASN A 157 -2.38 -7.85 -11.55
C ASN A 157 -1.49 -8.91 -10.87
N MET A 158 -0.37 -9.24 -11.50
CA MET A 158 0.59 -10.22 -11.00
C MET A 158 1.42 -9.63 -9.85
N SER A 159 1.42 -10.28 -8.69
CA SER A 159 2.18 -9.84 -7.51
C SER A 159 2.40 -10.99 -6.53
N GLU A 160 3.32 -10.81 -5.58
CA GLU A 160 3.69 -11.83 -4.59
C GLU A 160 2.92 -11.64 -3.28
N ILE A 161 2.51 -12.73 -2.63
CA ILE A 161 1.83 -12.65 -1.32
C ILE A 161 2.76 -12.13 -0.19
N ALA A 162 4.07 -12.29 -0.38
CA ALA A 162 5.16 -11.84 0.48
C ALA A 162 6.47 -11.87 -0.32
N MET A 163 7.48 -11.12 0.11
CA MET A 163 8.79 -11.03 -0.55
C MET A 163 9.38 -12.42 -0.84
N GLY A 164 9.51 -12.79 -2.13
CA GLY A 164 10.02 -14.09 -2.60
C GLY A 164 9.02 -15.24 -2.49
N GLY A 165 7.75 -14.92 -2.28
CA GLY A 165 6.66 -15.88 -2.10
C GLY A 165 5.90 -16.19 -3.39
N PRO A 166 4.90 -17.08 -3.29
CA PRO A 166 3.99 -17.42 -4.39
C PRO A 166 3.29 -16.21 -4.98
N VAL A 167 3.00 -16.32 -6.28
CA VAL A 167 2.41 -15.26 -7.08
C VAL A 167 0.91 -15.46 -7.20
N TYR A 168 0.15 -14.39 -6.99
CA TYR A 168 -1.23 -14.28 -7.42
C TYR A 168 -1.33 -13.48 -8.72
N VAL A 169 -2.37 -13.75 -9.49
CA VAL A 169 -2.64 -13.24 -10.84
C VAL A 169 -4.15 -13.26 -11.09
N SER A 170 -4.61 -12.35 -11.94
CA SER A 170 -5.98 -12.34 -12.47
C SER A 170 -6.00 -12.94 -13.86
N TYR A 171 -6.96 -13.83 -14.12
CA TYR A 171 -7.20 -14.47 -15.42
C TYR A 171 -8.49 -13.96 -16.04
N LEU A 172 -8.38 -13.36 -17.22
CA LEU A 172 -9.52 -13.02 -18.08
C LEU A 172 -9.53 -13.95 -19.30
N PHE A 173 -10.51 -14.84 -19.33
CA PHE A 173 -10.73 -15.81 -20.39
C PHE A 173 -11.42 -15.16 -21.60
N PRO A 174 -11.25 -15.72 -22.83
CA PRO A 174 -11.85 -15.17 -24.06
C PRO A 174 -13.39 -15.15 -24.04
N ASP A 175 -14.00 -16.07 -23.30
CA ASP A 175 -15.44 -16.16 -23.08
C ASP A 175 -15.99 -15.12 -22.07
N GLY A 176 -15.11 -14.30 -21.47
CA GLY A 176 -15.46 -13.22 -20.54
C GLY A 176 -15.44 -13.62 -19.07
N VAL A 177 -15.09 -14.86 -18.72
CA VAL A 177 -14.89 -15.24 -17.31
C VAL A 177 -13.68 -14.49 -16.75
N LEU A 178 -13.87 -13.81 -15.62
CA LEU A 178 -12.80 -13.13 -14.90
C LEU A 178 -12.64 -13.75 -13.51
N LEU A 179 -11.44 -14.27 -13.25
CA LEU A 179 -11.04 -14.76 -11.92
C LEU A 179 -9.90 -13.89 -11.40
N GLN A 180 -10.02 -13.36 -10.19
CA GLN A 180 -9.04 -12.45 -9.59
C GLN A 180 -8.41 -13.03 -8.33
N GLY A 181 -7.16 -12.63 -8.05
CA GLY A 181 -6.45 -13.04 -6.84
C GLY A 181 -6.17 -14.55 -6.78
N ILE A 182 -6.01 -15.18 -7.95
CA ILE A 182 -5.78 -16.62 -8.09
C ILE A 182 -4.29 -16.89 -8.21
N GLY A 183 -3.83 -18.07 -7.82
CA GLY A 183 -2.42 -18.48 -7.90
C GLY A 183 -1.93 -18.74 -9.32
N ALA A 184 -0.64 -18.51 -9.53
CA ALA A 184 0.02 -18.77 -10.82
C ALA A 184 0.17 -20.27 -11.14
N SER A 185 0.15 -21.15 -10.12
CA SER A 185 0.10 -22.60 -10.35
C SER A 185 -1.32 -22.99 -10.73
N ALA A 186 -1.54 -23.07 -12.04
CA ALA A 186 -2.83 -23.29 -12.67
C ALA A 186 -2.68 -24.11 -13.96
N LEU A 187 -3.66 -24.95 -14.28
CA LEU A 187 -3.70 -25.71 -15.53
C LEU A 187 -5.12 -26.17 -15.89
N PHE A 188 -5.29 -26.57 -17.15
CA PHE A 188 -6.55 -27.10 -17.66
C PHE A 188 -6.61 -28.62 -17.53
N SER A 189 -7.81 -29.15 -17.39
CA SER A 189 -8.06 -30.58 -17.55
C SER A 189 -7.73 -31.02 -18.98
N SER A 190 -7.42 -32.30 -19.17
CA SER A 190 -7.05 -32.86 -20.48
C SER A 190 -8.12 -32.72 -21.56
N ASP A 191 -9.39 -32.62 -21.17
CA ASP A 191 -10.54 -32.36 -22.06
C ASP A 191 -10.83 -30.86 -22.25
N GLY A 192 -10.11 -29.99 -21.54
CA GLY A 192 -10.22 -28.53 -21.58
C GLY A 192 -11.46 -27.93 -20.92
N ARG A 193 -12.33 -28.75 -20.34
CA ARG A 193 -13.56 -28.30 -19.67
C ARG A 193 -13.28 -27.50 -18.40
N TYR A 194 -12.35 -27.99 -17.59
CA TYR A 194 -12.05 -27.44 -16.28
C TYR A 194 -10.74 -26.66 -16.29
N PHE A 195 -10.71 -25.58 -15.52
CA PHE A 195 -9.48 -24.86 -15.18
C PHE A 195 -9.29 -24.94 -13.67
N ALA A 196 -8.16 -25.48 -13.21
CA ALA A 196 -7.81 -25.56 -11.80
C ALA A 196 -6.67 -24.61 -11.48
N ALA A 197 -6.75 -23.94 -10.33
CA ALA A 197 -5.69 -23.09 -9.84
C ALA A 197 -5.63 -23.07 -8.31
N THR A 198 -4.42 -22.98 -7.78
CA THR A 198 -4.22 -22.72 -6.34
C THR A 198 -4.68 -21.31 -5.99
N VAL A 199 -4.98 -21.05 -4.72
CA VAL A 199 -5.27 -19.71 -4.19
C VAL A 199 -4.27 -19.45 -3.05
N PRO A 200 -3.15 -18.77 -3.34
CA PRO A 200 -2.12 -18.53 -2.35
C PRO A 200 -2.58 -17.48 -1.35
N SER A 201 -2.35 -17.73 -0.06
CA SER A 201 -2.64 -16.80 1.03
C SER A 201 -1.65 -17.01 2.16
N ARG A 202 -1.51 -15.97 3.01
CA ARG A 202 -0.62 -16.04 4.19
C ARG A 202 -1.15 -16.97 5.28
N GLN A 203 -2.46 -17.19 5.34
CA GLN A 203 -3.10 -17.96 6.42
C GLN A 203 -3.50 -19.36 5.97
N GLN A 204 -4.24 -19.47 4.87
CA GLN A 204 -4.80 -20.73 4.41
C GLN A 204 -4.76 -20.81 2.88
N TRP A 205 -4.14 -21.86 2.37
CA TRP A 205 -4.13 -22.16 0.95
C TRP A 205 -5.50 -22.61 0.48
N GLY A 206 -5.82 -22.33 -0.78
CA GLY A 206 -7.06 -22.78 -1.40
C GLY A 206 -6.82 -23.43 -2.75
N LEU A 207 -7.88 -24.07 -3.25
CA LEU A 207 -7.97 -24.59 -4.60
C LEU A 207 -9.29 -24.13 -5.21
N ILE A 208 -9.23 -23.61 -6.42
CA ILE A 208 -10.42 -23.32 -7.22
C ILE A 208 -10.43 -24.19 -8.47
N ILE A 209 -11.63 -24.60 -8.88
CA ILE A 209 -11.88 -25.26 -10.15
C ILE A 209 -13.01 -24.50 -10.86
N LEU A 210 -12.72 -23.92 -12.02
CA LEU A 210 -13.72 -23.33 -12.92
C LEU A 210 -14.21 -24.41 -13.88
N ASP A 211 -15.52 -24.66 -13.89
CA ASP A 211 -16.20 -25.34 -14.98
C ASP A 211 -16.60 -24.30 -16.03
N ARG A 212 -15.90 -24.29 -17.17
CA ARG A 212 -16.10 -23.28 -18.22
C ARG A 212 -17.42 -23.46 -18.97
N GLN A 213 -17.92 -24.69 -19.06
CA GLN A 213 -19.18 -24.99 -19.76
C GLN A 213 -20.38 -24.50 -18.95
N GLU A 214 -20.35 -24.73 -17.64
CA GLU A 214 -21.43 -24.33 -16.72
C GLU A 214 -21.24 -22.91 -16.17
N ARG A 215 -20.08 -22.27 -16.43
CA ARG A 215 -19.67 -20.97 -15.85
C ARG A 215 -19.83 -20.95 -14.33
N ARG A 216 -19.28 -21.98 -13.69
CA ARG A 216 -19.36 -22.20 -12.25
C ARG A 216 -17.98 -22.37 -11.67
N VAL A 217 -17.71 -21.67 -10.58
CA VAL A 217 -16.47 -21.81 -9.80
C VAL A 217 -16.74 -22.69 -8.59
N TYR A 218 -15.87 -23.67 -8.38
CA TYR A 218 -15.89 -24.55 -7.22
C TYR A 218 -14.71 -24.19 -6.32
N ARG A 219 -15.01 -23.62 -5.16
CA ARG A 219 -14.02 -23.34 -4.10
C ARG A 219 -13.86 -24.59 -3.25
N CYS A 220 -12.80 -25.34 -3.51
CA CYS A 220 -12.57 -26.64 -2.89
C CYS A 220 -11.99 -26.47 -1.49
N ALA A 221 -12.43 -27.29 -0.54
CA ALA A 221 -11.85 -27.38 0.79
C ALA A 221 -10.51 -28.14 0.75
N ASN A 222 -9.52 -27.58 0.06
CA ASN A 222 -8.17 -28.12 -0.06
C ASN A 222 -7.17 -27.01 0.32
N ASP A 223 -6.50 -27.19 1.45
CA ASP A 223 -5.45 -26.32 1.97
C ASP A 223 -4.05 -26.94 1.82
N PHE A 224 -3.94 -28.03 1.05
CA PHE A 224 -2.72 -28.81 0.96
C PHE A 224 -1.95 -28.54 -0.33
N PHE A 225 -2.63 -28.32 -1.46
CA PHE A 225 -1.94 -28.12 -2.73
C PHE A 225 -1.27 -26.75 -2.83
N TRP A 226 0.05 -26.81 -3.00
CA TRP A 226 0.92 -25.66 -3.23
C TRP A 226 1.21 -25.48 -4.72
N GLU A 227 1.42 -26.59 -5.44
CA GLU A 227 1.60 -26.62 -6.89
C GLU A 227 0.72 -27.70 -7.50
N LEU A 228 0.21 -27.45 -8.70
CA LEU A 228 -0.55 -28.41 -9.51
C LEU A 228 0.38 -28.99 -10.57
N ASP A 229 0.33 -30.31 -10.74
CA ASP A 229 1.22 -31.05 -11.65
C ASP A 229 0.49 -31.54 -12.90
N GLU A 230 -0.72 -32.09 -12.74
CA GLU A 230 -1.48 -32.71 -13.83
C GLU A 230 -2.99 -32.67 -13.51
N PHE A 231 -3.82 -32.46 -14.53
CA PHE A 231 -5.27 -32.51 -14.42
C PHE A 231 -5.83 -33.34 -15.57
N THR A 232 -6.32 -34.53 -15.26
CA THR A 232 -7.00 -35.41 -16.21
C THR A 232 -8.51 -35.17 -16.15
N GLU A 233 -9.28 -35.90 -16.97
CA GLU A 233 -10.75 -35.88 -16.91
C GLU A 233 -11.33 -36.29 -15.55
N THR A 234 -10.56 -37.02 -14.72
CA THR A 234 -11.09 -37.62 -13.47
C THR A 234 -10.27 -37.29 -12.23
N ASP A 235 -9.01 -36.90 -12.37
CA ASP A 235 -8.10 -36.70 -11.24
C ASP A 235 -7.31 -35.40 -11.37
N LEU A 236 -7.17 -34.70 -10.24
CA LEU A 236 -6.26 -33.56 -10.08
C LEU A 236 -5.06 -33.97 -9.22
N ARG A 237 -3.85 -33.77 -9.73
CA ARG A 237 -2.58 -34.06 -9.08
C ARG A 237 -1.81 -32.79 -8.80
N GLY A 238 -1.13 -32.77 -7.66
CA GLY A 238 -0.29 -31.66 -7.25
C GLY A 238 0.62 -32.03 -6.09
N ARG A 239 1.29 -31.04 -5.53
CA ARG A 239 2.25 -31.20 -4.43
C ARG A 239 1.88 -30.35 -3.22
N VAL A 240 2.22 -30.88 -2.04
CA VAL A 240 2.18 -30.14 -0.79
C VAL A 240 3.34 -29.14 -0.72
N SER A 241 3.20 -28.06 0.05
CA SER A 241 4.25 -27.05 0.21
C SER A 241 5.63 -27.68 0.42
N PRO A 242 6.66 -27.23 -0.33
CA PRO A 242 8.02 -27.72 -0.16
C PRO A 242 8.64 -27.31 1.19
N LEU A 243 8.04 -26.34 1.89
CA LEU A 243 8.43 -25.96 3.24
C LEU A 243 8.05 -27.02 4.29
N VAL A 244 7.19 -27.98 3.94
CA VAL A 244 6.70 -29.02 4.85
C VAL A 244 7.12 -30.42 4.40
N ASP A 245 6.75 -30.83 3.19
CA ASP A 245 6.88 -32.25 2.75
C ASP A 245 7.21 -32.37 1.26
N ASN A 246 6.81 -31.42 0.41
CA ASN A 246 6.90 -31.50 -1.06
C ASN A 246 6.31 -32.78 -1.68
N ARG A 247 5.45 -33.50 -0.95
CA ARG A 247 4.89 -34.78 -1.41
C ARG A 247 3.88 -34.57 -2.53
N ALA A 248 3.87 -35.47 -3.50
CA ALA A 248 2.80 -35.55 -4.48
C ALA A 248 1.51 -36.12 -3.86
N SER A 249 0.37 -35.60 -4.29
CA SER A 249 -0.96 -36.07 -3.91
C SER A 249 -1.90 -35.99 -5.11
N SER A 250 -2.90 -36.87 -5.14
CA SER A 250 -3.91 -36.96 -6.18
C SER A 250 -5.28 -36.99 -5.53
N PHE A 251 -6.24 -36.26 -6.08
CA PHE A 251 -7.64 -36.30 -5.66
C PHE A 251 -8.55 -36.53 -6.85
N ASN A 252 -9.63 -37.28 -6.62
CA ASN A 252 -10.66 -37.47 -7.61
C ASN A 252 -11.48 -36.19 -7.79
N LEU A 253 -11.69 -35.76 -9.03
CA LEU A 253 -12.43 -34.55 -9.37
C LEU A 253 -13.86 -34.57 -8.82
N ALA A 254 -14.58 -35.69 -8.95
CA ALA A 254 -15.96 -35.76 -8.48
C ALA A 254 -16.07 -35.60 -6.96
N GLU A 255 -15.09 -36.09 -6.20
CA GLU A 255 -15.03 -35.89 -4.75
C GLU A 255 -14.70 -34.44 -4.37
N LEU A 256 -13.78 -33.79 -5.11
CA LEU A 256 -13.47 -32.38 -4.93
C LEU A 256 -14.70 -31.50 -5.18
N LEU A 257 -15.37 -31.68 -6.31
CA LEU A 257 -16.56 -30.90 -6.67
C LEU A 257 -17.73 -31.10 -5.69
N LYS A 258 -17.88 -32.32 -5.13
CA LYS A 258 -18.96 -32.63 -4.18
C LYS A 258 -18.79 -31.93 -2.83
N THR A 259 -17.55 -31.71 -2.41
CA THR A 259 -17.22 -31.07 -1.12
C THR A 259 -16.92 -29.58 -1.25
N ALA A 260 -16.78 -29.08 -2.47
CA ALA A 260 -16.55 -27.69 -2.77
C ALA A 260 -17.81 -26.83 -2.58
N GLN A 261 -17.58 -25.54 -2.27
CA GLN A 261 -18.61 -24.52 -2.43
C GLN A 261 -18.73 -24.18 -3.92
N ALA A 262 -19.87 -24.52 -4.52
CA ALA A 262 -20.20 -24.15 -5.89
C ALA A 262 -20.78 -22.73 -5.94
N VAL A 263 -20.22 -21.91 -6.82
CA VAL A 263 -20.60 -20.52 -7.04
C VAL A 263 -20.89 -20.31 -8.52
N ASP A 264 -22.15 -20.03 -8.84
CA ASP A 264 -22.55 -19.67 -10.20
C ASP A 264 -22.05 -18.27 -10.54
N LEU A 265 -21.37 -18.12 -11.67
CA LEU A 265 -20.94 -16.81 -12.15
C LEU A 265 -22.15 -16.05 -12.71
N ILE A 266 -22.22 -14.77 -12.38
CA ILE A 266 -23.27 -13.87 -12.87
C ILE A 266 -22.78 -13.05 -14.06
N PRO A 267 -23.62 -12.85 -15.09
CA PRO A 267 -23.26 -11.99 -16.21
C PRO A 267 -23.33 -10.52 -15.81
N VAL A 268 -22.27 -9.77 -16.08
CA VAL A 268 -22.21 -8.31 -15.88
C VAL A 268 -21.58 -7.69 -17.12
N ALA A 269 -22.38 -6.94 -17.88
CA ALA A 269 -22.00 -6.46 -19.22
C ALA A 269 -21.47 -7.62 -20.10
N ASP A 270 -20.19 -7.60 -20.46
CA ASP A 270 -19.50 -8.63 -21.23
C ASP A 270 -18.60 -9.55 -20.38
N LEU A 271 -18.74 -9.54 -19.04
CA LEU A 271 -17.98 -10.36 -18.10
C LEU A 271 -18.87 -11.39 -17.37
N TRP A 272 -18.23 -12.43 -16.84
CA TRP A 272 -18.81 -13.39 -15.90
C TRP A 272 -18.02 -13.36 -14.60
N LEU A 273 -18.68 -12.97 -13.51
CA LEU A 273 -18.06 -12.64 -12.22
C LEU A 273 -18.64 -13.50 -11.10
N GLU A 274 -17.82 -13.80 -10.08
CA GLU A 274 -18.35 -14.34 -8.83
C GLU A 274 -19.21 -13.27 -8.14
N PRO A 275 -20.34 -13.62 -7.50
CA PRO A 275 -21.20 -12.67 -6.79
C PRO A 275 -20.44 -11.83 -5.75
N ASP A 276 -19.51 -12.44 -5.02
CA ASP A 276 -18.71 -11.78 -3.98
C ASP A 276 -17.61 -10.87 -4.55
N SER A 277 -17.28 -11.01 -5.85
CA SER A 277 -16.37 -10.11 -6.56
C SER A 277 -17.06 -8.83 -7.02
N MET A 278 -18.38 -8.72 -6.80
CA MET A 278 -19.10 -7.49 -7.04
C MET A 278 -18.76 -6.46 -5.96
N PRO A 279 -18.56 -5.18 -6.32
CA PRO A 279 -18.45 -4.12 -5.33
C PRO A 279 -19.70 -4.11 -4.44
N ASP A 280 -19.52 -3.93 -3.12
CA ASP A 280 -20.64 -3.79 -2.16
C ASP A 280 -21.63 -2.69 -2.58
N ASN A 281 -21.13 -1.68 -3.29
CA ASN A 281 -21.90 -0.64 -3.96
C ASN A 281 -21.93 -0.94 -5.46
N LEU A 282 -22.79 -1.87 -5.88
CA LEU A 282 -23.17 -2.01 -7.28
C LEU A 282 -23.55 -0.63 -7.83
N ALA A 283 -22.98 -0.26 -8.97
CA ALA A 283 -23.33 0.98 -9.65
C ALA A 283 -24.84 1.04 -9.87
N GLU A 284 -25.53 1.93 -9.16
CA GLU A 284 -26.96 2.12 -9.36
C GLU A 284 -27.19 2.54 -10.81
N PRO A 285 -28.19 2.00 -11.52
CA PRO A 285 -28.43 2.35 -12.91
C PRO A 285 -28.81 3.83 -13.08
N HIS A 286 -29.32 4.43 -12.00
CA HIS A 286 -29.76 5.83 -11.95
C HIS A 286 -29.41 6.43 -10.59
N ILE A 287 -28.84 7.63 -10.59
CA ILE A 287 -28.62 8.44 -9.38
C ILE A 287 -29.36 9.77 -9.49
N GLU A 288 -29.89 10.27 -8.36
CA GLU A 288 -30.67 11.51 -8.32
C GLU A 288 -30.12 12.47 -7.27
N HIS A 289 -29.95 13.74 -7.67
CA HIS A 289 -29.64 14.84 -6.77
C HIS A 289 -30.68 15.96 -6.93
N ILE A 290 -31.42 16.21 -5.85
CA ILE A 290 -32.48 17.23 -5.82
C ILE A 290 -31.93 18.54 -5.25
N GLY A 291 -32.17 19.65 -5.94
CA GLY A 291 -31.77 20.97 -5.45
C GLY A 291 -32.57 21.40 -4.20
N PRO A 292 -32.04 22.33 -3.37
CA PRO A 292 -32.59 22.71 -2.06
C PRO A 292 -34.01 23.31 -2.05
N GLN A 293 -34.59 23.59 -3.22
CA GLN A 293 -35.98 24.07 -3.37
C GLN A 293 -36.82 23.17 -4.30
N THR A 294 -36.35 21.95 -4.59
CA THR A 294 -36.97 20.99 -5.54
C THR A 294 -37.25 21.55 -6.94
N ARG A 295 -36.67 22.70 -7.28
CA ARG A 295 -36.90 23.40 -8.55
C ARG A 295 -36.17 22.73 -9.71
N HIS A 296 -34.99 22.21 -9.42
CA HIS A 296 -34.12 21.58 -10.40
C HIS A 296 -33.68 20.22 -9.88
N ARG A 297 -33.53 19.27 -10.81
CA ARG A 297 -33.14 17.90 -10.54
C ARG A 297 -32.00 17.50 -11.46
N ILE A 298 -30.93 16.96 -10.87
CA ILE A 298 -29.90 16.25 -11.59
C ILE A 298 -30.20 14.75 -11.53
N ASP A 299 -30.16 14.16 -12.71
CA ASP A 299 -30.34 12.74 -12.96
C ASP A 299 -29.04 12.23 -13.60
N GLY A 300 -28.45 11.15 -13.09
CA GLY A 300 -27.32 10.48 -13.69
C GLY A 300 -27.73 9.11 -14.20
N SER A 301 -27.58 8.83 -15.49
CA SER A 301 -27.78 7.48 -16.04
C SER A 301 -26.44 6.77 -16.21
N LEU A 302 -26.33 5.55 -15.65
CA LEU A 302 -25.08 4.79 -15.68
C LEU A 302 -24.61 4.55 -17.13
N ARG A 303 -23.37 4.91 -17.41
CA ARG A 303 -22.73 4.72 -18.72
C ARG A 303 -21.54 3.78 -18.57
N LEU A 304 -21.78 2.51 -18.84
CA LEU A 304 -20.72 1.52 -18.91
C LEU A 304 -19.98 1.62 -20.26
N PRO A 305 -18.66 1.35 -20.28
CA PRO A 305 -17.93 1.15 -21.52
C PRO A 305 -18.52 0.01 -22.35
N ASP A 306 -18.40 0.07 -23.67
CA ASP A 306 -18.97 -0.93 -24.59
C ASP A 306 -18.48 -2.36 -24.30
N ARG A 307 -17.23 -2.49 -23.82
CA ARG A 307 -16.60 -3.76 -23.47
C ARG A 307 -15.65 -3.58 -22.29
N LEU A 308 -16.03 -4.09 -21.13
CA LEU A 308 -15.21 -4.07 -19.92
C LEU A 308 -13.93 -4.91 -20.11
N ARG A 309 -14.00 -6.00 -20.88
CA ARG A 309 -12.84 -6.88 -21.14
C ARG A 309 -11.66 -6.17 -21.83
N ASN A 310 -11.91 -5.04 -22.49
CA ASN A 310 -10.91 -4.27 -23.23
C ASN A 310 -10.17 -3.24 -22.36
N LEU A 311 -10.67 -2.93 -21.15
CA LEU A 311 -10.05 -1.97 -20.24
C LEU A 311 -8.74 -2.51 -19.67
N GLU A 312 -7.79 -1.64 -19.28
CA GLU A 312 -6.57 -2.08 -18.58
C GLU A 312 -6.94 -2.83 -17.28
N GLN A 313 -7.93 -2.31 -16.55
CA GLN A 313 -8.56 -2.94 -15.39
C GLN A 313 -10.03 -3.23 -15.70
N PRO A 314 -10.44 -4.49 -15.96
CA PRO A 314 -11.80 -4.82 -16.40
C PRO A 314 -12.92 -4.41 -15.45
N LEU A 315 -12.65 -4.32 -14.14
CA LEU A 315 -13.65 -3.91 -13.15
C LEU A 315 -13.66 -2.40 -12.86
N GLU A 316 -12.78 -1.61 -13.47
CA GLU A 316 -12.64 -0.17 -13.19
C GLU A 316 -13.96 0.59 -13.40
N GLY A 317 -14.66 0.32 -14.51
CA GLY A 317 -15.97 0.94 -14.79
C GLY A 317 -17.10 0.53 -13.84
N LEU A 318 -16.91 -0.51 -13.03
CA LEU A 318 -17.84 -0.94 -11.99
C LEU A 318 -17.46 -0.39 -10.61
N HIS A 319 -16.17 -0.27 -10.31
CA HIS A 319 -15.67 0.34 -9.06
C HIS A 319 -15.78 1.86 -9.06
N HIS A 320 -15.56 2.50 -10.21
CA HIS A 320 -15.63 3.95 -10.39
C HIS A 320 -16.62 4.30 -11.51
N PRO A 321 -17.92 4.03 -11.30
CA PRO A 321 -18.93 4.17 -12.33
C PRO A 321 -19.07 5.61 -12.80
N ILE A 322 -19.26 5.77 -14.12
CA ILE A 322 -19.45 7.05 -14.78
C ILE A 322 -20.91 7.18 -15.21
N TYR A 323 -21.49 8.35 -14.98
CA TYR A 323 -22.88 8.66 -15.23
C TYR A 323 -23.01 9.77 -16.27
N GLN A 324 -23.94 9.61 -17.21
CA GLN A 324 -24.36 10.65 -18.13
C GLN A 324 -25.30 11.61 -17.41
N LEU A 325 -24.90 12.89 -17.34
CA LEU A 325 -25.65 13.90 -16.62
C LEU A 325 -26.86 14.39 -17.42
N SER A 326 -28.01 14.41 -16.76
CA SER A 326 -29.23 15.06 -17.21
C SER A 326 -29.67 16.10 -16.19
N LEU A 327 -30.13 17.27 -16.66
CA LEU A 327 -30.70 18.32 -15.83
C LEU A 327 -32.15 18.55 -16.23
N ASP A 328 -33.07 18.41 -15.28
CA ASP A 328 -34.52 18.55 -15.49
C ASP A 328 -35.04 17.69 -16.65
N GLY A 329 -34.52 16.45 -16.75
CA GLY A 329 -34.86 15.50 -17.80
C GLY A 329 -34.25 15.78 -19.17
N ARG A 330 -33.36 16.77 -19.30
CA ARG A 330 -32.58 17.03 -20.52
C ARG A 330 -31.17 16.49 -20.37
N GLU A 331 -30.82 15.52 -21.20
CA GLU A 331 -29.46 14.97 -21.26
C GLU A 331 -28.47 16.03 -21.73
N THR A 332 -27.29 16.03 -21.10
CA THR A 332 -26.15 16.90 -21.43
C THR A 332 -25.02 16.06 -22.03
N ASP A 333 -23.94 16.68 -22.48
CA ASP A 333 -22.72 15.99 -22.92
C ASP A 333 -21.72 15.75 -21.78
N LEU A 334 -22.13 15.95 -20.52
CA LEU A 334 -21.28 15.84 -19.33
C LEU A 334 -21.38 14.46 -18.67
N LEU A 335 -20.21 13.95 -18.29
CA LEU A 335 -20.00 12.69 -17.59
C LEU A 335 -19.40 12.97 -16.21
N PHE A 336 -19.96 12.36 -15.16
CA PHE A 336 -19.51 12.53 -13.78
C PHE A 336 -19.47 11.19 -13.04
N HIS A 337 -18.72 11.09 -11.96
CA HIS A 337 -18.67 9.89 -11.13
C HIS A 337 -19.79 9.92 -10.08
N ALA A 338 -20.22 8.76 -9.57
CA ALA A 338 -21.25 8.70 -8.53
C ALA A 338 -20.88 9.46 -7.25
N ASP A 339 -19.58 9.52 -6.93
CA ASP A 339 -19.03 10.21 -5.77
C ASP A 339 -18.71 11.69 -6.03
N SER A 340 -18.89 12.19 -7.27
CA SER A 340 -18.71 13.60 -7.58
C SER A 340 -19.68 14.46 -6.76
N ALA A 341 -19.16 15.44 -6.02
CA ALA A 341 -20.01 16.36 -5.28
C ALA A 341 -20.82 17.27 -6.22
N VAL A 342 -22.13 17.32 -5.97
CA VAL A 342 -23.07 18.24 -6.63
C VAL A 342 -23.38 19.39 -5.68
N VAL A 343 -22.81 20.56 -5.98
CA VAL A 343 -22.94 21.75 -5.12
C VAL A 343 -23.97 22.71 -5.68
N TRP A 344 -25.13 22.76 -5.04
CA TRP A 344 -26.14 23.78 -5.33
C TRP A 344 -25.82 25.11 -4.66
N ARG A 345 -26.07 26.20 -5.37
CA ARG A 345 -26.18 27.52 -4.74
C ARG A 345 -27.37 27.53 -3.78
N ALA A 346 -27.27 28.28 -2.68
CA ALA A 346 -28.29 28.30 -1.63
C ALA A 346 -29.71 28.67 -2.10
N ASP A 347 -29.83 29.46 -3.17
CA ASP A 347 -31.12 29.83 -3.79
C ASP A 347 -31.65 28.76 -4.76
N GLY A 348 -30.91 27.68 -4.98
CA GLY A 348 -31.23 26.59 -5.91
C GLY A 348 -31.19 26.99 -7.39
N LYS A 349 -30.73 28.20 -7.74
CA LYS A 349 -30.76 28.69 -9.14
C LYS A 349 -29.47 28.45 -9.91
N ALA A 350 -28.45 27.88 -9.29
CA ALA A 350 -27.20 27.54 -9.94
C ALA A 350 -26.59 26.32 -9.25
N LEU A 351 -25.73 25.59 -9.95
CA LEU A 351 -25.01 24.47 -9.37
C LEU A 351 -23.61 24.34 -9.97
N CYS A 352 -22.74 23.63 -9.26
CA CYS A 352 -21.43 23.21 -9.75
C CYS A 352 -21.24 21.70 -9.57
N ILE A 353 -20.59 21.07 -10.54
CA ILE A 353 -20.19 19.66 -10.50
C ILE A 353 -18.83 19.49 -11.19
N VAL A 354 -18.04 18.52 -10.72
CA VAL A 354 -16.83 18.07 -11.44
C VAL A 354 -17.24 17.01 -12.46
N ALA A 355 -17.05 17.31 -13.73
CA ALA A 355 -17.44 16.46 -14.84
C ALA A 355 -16.48 16.63 -16.02
N ARG A 356 -16.43 15.62 -16.90
CA ARG A 356 -15.74 15.69 -18.19
C ARG A 356 -16.76 15.61 -19.32
N ARG A 357 -16.45 16.14 -20.49
CA ARG A 357 -17.26 15.87 -21.68
C ARG A 357 -17.02 14.47 -22.22
N VAL A 358 -17.98 13.93 -22.97
CA VAL A 358 -17.87 12.59 -23.59
C VAL A 358 -16.56 12.42 -24.39
N ASN A 359 -16.12 13.47 -25.09
CA ASN A 359 -14.92 13.47 -25.95
C ASN A 359 -13.67 14.05 -25.27
N GLU A 360 -13.73 14.31 -23.96
CA GLU A 360 -12.62 14.85 -23.18
C GLU A 360 -12.20 13.83 -22.11
N GLU A 361 -10.88 13.73 -21.90
CA GLU A 361 -10.31 12.85 -20.86
C GLU A 361 -10.31 13.55 -19.49
N THR A 362 -9.99 14.85 -19.46
CA THR A 362 -9.87 15.63 -18.23
C THR A 362 -11.21 16.15 -17.72
N ALA A 363 -11.52 15.88 -16.46
CA ALA A 363 -12.61 16.52 -15.75
C ALA A 363 -12.30 18.00 -15.44
N ARG A 364 -13.34 18.83 -15.44
CA ARG A 364 -13.28 20.25 -15.09
C ARG A 364 -14.44 20.58 -14.14
N TYR A 365 -14.36 21.74 -13.50
CA TYR A 365 -15.48 22.29 -12.74
C TYR A 365 -16.47 22.91 -13.71
N TRP A 366 -17.65 22.33 -13.83
CA TRP A 366 -18.75 22.85 -14.64
C TRP A 366 -19.75 23.57 -13.74
N THR A 367 -20.17 24.74 -14.17
CA THR A 367 -21.18 25.54 -13.49
C THR A 367 -22.38 25.70 -14.40
N TRP A 368 -23.58 25.51 -13.86
CA TRP A 368 -24.82 25.73 -14.59
C TRP A 368 -25.59 26.92 -14.00
N GLN A 369 -26.05 27.80 -14.88
CA GLN A 369 -26.99 28.87 -14.56
C GLN A 369 -28.11 28.93 -15.62
N PRO A 370 -29.34 29.32 -15.27
CA PRO A 370 -30.47 29.40 -16.20
C PRO A 370 -30.20 30.26 -17.43
N ASP A 371 -29.47 31.37 -17.26
CA ASP A 371 -29.27 32.37 -18.30
C ASP A 371 -28.11 32.01 -19.26
N THR A 372 -27.08 31.32 -18.76
CA THR A 372 -25.86 31.01 -19.52
C THR A 372 -25.69 29.53 -19.85
N GLY A 373 -26.48 28.65 -19.24
CA GLY A 373 -26.34 27.20 -19.36
C GLY A 373 -25.09 26.68 -18.66
N TRP A 374 -24.55 25.57 -19.17
CA TRP A 374 -23.33 24.94 -18.66
C TRP A 374 -22.09 25.67 -19.15
N GLN A 375 -21.23 26.06 -18.23
CA GLN A 375 -19.95 26.69 -18.51
C GLN A 375 -18.85 26.04 -17.67
N ALA A 376 -17.78 25.62 -18.34
CA ALA A 376 -16.56 25.18 -17.65
C ALA A 376 -15.87 26.40 -17.04
N LEU A 377 -15.46 26.28 -15.78
CA LEU A 377 -14.56 27.25 -15.19
C LEU A 377 -13.18 27.15 -15.85
N THR A 378 -12.52 28.29 -16.00
CA THR A 378 -11.10 28.32 -16.36
C THR A 378 -10.29 27.56 -15.31
N THR A 379 -9.11 27.07 -15.70
CA THR A 379 -8.22 26.34 -14.80
C THR A 379 -8.07 27.09 -13.47
N PRO A 380 -8.63 26.58 -12.36
CA PRO A 380 -8.85 27.38 -11.16
C PRO A 380 -7.53 27.71 -10.46
N TRP A 381 -6.48 26.96 -10.75
CA TRP A 381 -5.15 27.12 -10.18
C TRP A 381 -4.05 26.83 -11.20
N VAL A 382 -3.06 27.72 -11.28
CA VAL A 382 -1.85 27.53 -12.07
C VAL A 382 -0.74 27.06 -11.14
N ILE A 383 -0.25 25.83 -11.38
CA ILE A 383 0.83 25.24 -10.58
C ILE A 383 2.14 25.99 -10.84
N SER A 384 2.80 26.39 -9.76
CA SER A 384 4.16 26.91 -9.81
C SER A 384 5.15 25.76 -9.67
N SER A 385 6.21 25.79 -10.48
CA SER A 385 7.28 24.79 -10.46
C SER A 385 8.05 24.74 -9.12
N ARG A 386 7.96 25.81 -8.32
CA ARG A 386 8.64 25.97 -7.03
C ARG A 386 7.69 26.24 -5.87
N GLY A 387 6.38 26.21 -6.13
CA GLY A 387 5.35 26.38 -5.14
C GLY A 387 5.34 25.25 -4.10
N THR A 388 4.60 25.45 -3.02
CA THR A 388 4.30 24.39 -2.06
C THR A 388 3.43 23.33 -2.73
N SER A 389 3.73 22.05 -2.49
CA SER A 389 2.90 20.98 -3.01
C SER A 389 1.51 21.00 -2.36
N LEU A 390 0.48 20.98 -3.19
CA LEU A 390 -0.92 21.06 -2.78
C LEU A 390 -1.79 20.30 -3.77
N ASN A 391 -2.99 19.94 -3.34
CA ASN A 391 -3.99 19.37 -4.24
C ASN A 391 -5.35 20.04 -4.03
N TRP A 392 -6.16 20.06 -5.09
CA TRP A 392 -7.54 20.51 -5.09
C TRP A 392 -8.43 19.30 -5.35
N ASP A 393 -9.49 19.19 -4.58
CA ASP A 393 -10.31 17.99 -4.53
C ASP A 393 -11.74 18.31 -4.99
N THR A 394 -12.60 18.63 -4.04
CA THR A 394 -14.05 18.59 -4.25
C THR A 394 -14.65 19.99 -4.13
N PRO A 395 -15.64 20.38 -4.97
CA PRO A 395 -16.35 21.64 -4.79
C PRO A 395 -17.13 21.62 -3.46
N LEU A 396 -17.05 22.70 -2.70
CA LEU A 396 -17.65 22.83 -1.36
C LEU A 396 -18.89 23.71 -1.33
N ALA A 397 -18.81 24.88 -1.96
CA ALA A 397 -19.86 25.88 -1.89
C ALA A 397 -19.87 26.76 -3.14
N LEU A 398 -21.06 27.14 -3.57
CA LEU A 398 -21.29 28.04 -4.69
C LEU A 398 -22.06 29.27 -4.21
N ASP A 399 -21.55 30.46 -4.52
CA ASP A 399 -22.27 31.72 -4.36
C ASP A 399 -22.45 32.44 -5.71
N ASN A 400 -22.90 33.69 -5.70
CA ASN A 400 -23.17 34.44 -6.93
C ASN A 400 -21.91 34.82 -7.71
N HIS A 401 -20.73 34.73 -7.09
CA HIS A 401 -19.49 35.26 -7.62
C HIS A 401 -18.35 34.25 -7.60
N HIS A 402 -18.37 33.29 -6.68
CA HIS A 402 -17.28 32.36 -6.47
C HIS A 402 -17.77 30.93 -6.28
N LEU A 403 -16.94 30.01 -6.78
CA LEU A 403 -16.89 28.62 -6.35
C LEU A 403 -15.82 28.49 -5.27
N ARG A 404 -16.14 27.78 -4.20
CA ARG A 404 -15.15 27.32 -3.21
C ARG A 404 -14.85 25.86 -3.44
N ILE A 405 -13.57 25.53 -3.55
CA ILE A 405 -13.07 24.18 -3.78
C ILE A 405 -12.21 23.78 -2.58
N GLU A 406 -12.39 22.56 -2.08
CA GLU A 406 -11.55 22.00 -1.03
C GLU A 406 -10.15 21.68 -1.56
N GLY A 407 -9.16 21.81 -0.70
CA GLY A 407 -7.83 21.31 -0.97
C GLY A 407 -7.02 21.17 0.30
N TYR A 408 -5.76 20.80 0.13
CA TYR A 408 -4.83 20.64 1.23
C TYR A 408 -3.40 21.03 0.83
N LEU A 409 -2.58 21.45 1.80
CA LEU A 409 -1.13 21.45 1.64
C LEU A 409 -0.59 20.06 1.95
N ALA A 410 0.24 19.54 1.04
CA ALA A 410 0.96 18.30 1.27
C ALA A 410 1.91 18.44 2.47
N PHE A 411 2.19 17.32 3.12
CA PHE A 411 3.18 17.31 4.19
C PHE A 411 4.57 17.05 3.62
N GLU A 412 5.39 18.11 3.58
CA GLU A 412 6.74 18.08 3.00
C GLU A 412 7.80 17.82 4.08
N ILE A 413 8.37 16.61 4.11
CA ILE A 413 9.46 16.26 5.05
C ILE A 413 10.80 16.11 4.36
N PRO A 414 11.91 16.39 5.07
CA PRO A 414 13.23 16.02 4.60
C PRO A 414 13.31 14.53 4.30
N ASP A 415 13.79 14.18 3.11
CA ASP A 415 13.98 12.80 2.72
C ASP A 415 14.99 12.10 3.64
N ARG A 416 14.66 10.88 4.07
CA ARG A 416 15.54 10.08 4.93
C ARG A 416 16.54 9.25 4.11
N GLY A 417 16.22 8.91 2.87
CA GLY A 417 17.08 8.12 1.98
C GLY A 417 18.32 8.89 1.51
N HIS A 418 18.14 10.18 1.23
CA HIS A 418 19.19 11.12 0.84
C HIS A 418 19.49 12.14 1.95
N TYR A 419 19.35 11.77 3.23
CA TYR A 419 19.83 12.58 4.36
C TYR A 419 19.36 14.06 4.38
N GLY A 420 18.17 14.33 3.86
CA GLY A 420 17.53 15.65 3.84
C GLY A 420 17.91 16.55 2.67
N TYR A 421 18.49 16.03 1.58
CA TYR A 421 18.80 16.83 0.37
C TYR A 421 17.58 17.13 -0.51
N SER A 422 16.48 16.41 -0.33
CA SER A 422 15.18 16.67 -0.97
C SER A 422 14.07 16.72 0.08
N LEU A 423 12.91 17.24 -0.33
CA LEU A 423 11.66 17.11 0.41
C LEU A 423 10.81 16.02 -0.25
N ASN A 424 10.34 15.07 0.55
CA ASN A 424 9.32 14.12 0.14
C ASN A 424 7.95 14.70 0.50
N CYS A 425 7.03 14.70 -0.46
CA CYS A 425 5.65 15.13 -0.24
C CYS A 425 4.78 13.94 0.13
N ILE A 426 4.09 14.01 1.25
CA ILE A 426 3.06 13.06 1.65
C ILE A 426 1.70 13.68 1.33
N HIS A 427 0.94 13.01 0.46
CA HIS A 427 -0.38 13.41 -0.05
C HIS A 427 -1.52 12.58 0.57
N GLY A 428 -1.37 12.19 1.83
CA GLY A 428 -2.37 11.49 2.61
C GLY A 428 -2.14 11.69 4.09
N ASP A 429 -3.17 11.42 4.89
CA ASP A 429 -3.04 11.36 6.34
C ASP A 429 -2.10 10.20 6.72
N PHE A 430 -1.28 10.40 7.75
CA PHE A 430 -0.28 9.41 8.13
C PHE A 430 0.06 9.47 9.61
N ASP A 431 0.49 8.35 10.16
CA ASP A 431 0.89 8.28 11.56
C ASP A 431 2.29 8.86 11.78
N ILE A 432 2.40 9.74 12.78
CA ILE A 432 3.67 10.24 13.29
C ILE A 432 3.95 9.70 14.69
N GLN A 433 5.22 9.49 15.00
CA GLN A 433 5.63 9.27 16.38
C GLN A 433 5.67 10.61 17.12
N THR A 434 4.83 10.76 18.14
CA THR A 434 4.73 11.99 18.95
C THR A 434 5.58 11.93 20.22
N GLY A 435 6.01 10.74 20.63
CA GLY A 435 6.86 10.59 21.80
C GLY A 435 7.04 9.14 22.23
N HIS A 436 7.34 8.97 23.52
CA HIS A 436 7.34 7.69 24.20
C HIS A 436 6.56 7.81 25.50
N ASP A 437 5.82 6.76 25.85
CA ASP A 437 5.15 6.70 27.15
C ASP A 437 6.14 6.49 28.30
N ALA A 438 5.64 6.46 29.55
CA ALA A 438 6.47 6.24 30.74
C ALA A 438 7.24 4.90 30.75
N ARG A 439 6.91 3.97 29.86
CA ARG A 439 7.57 2.67 29.71
C ARG A 439 8.49 2.62 28.48
N GLY A 440 8.70 3.76 27.81
CA GLY A 440 9.54 3.86 26.63
C GLY A 440 8.90 3.31 25.35
N ARG A 441 7.59 3.08 25.32
CA ARG A 441 6.89 2.65 24.10
C ARG A 441 6.57 3.85 23.24
N ALA A 442 6.87 3.75 21.94
CA ALA A 442 6.55 4.81 20.98
C ALA A 442 5.04 5.10 21.02
N GLN A 443 4.71 6.38 21.14
CA GLN A 443 3.34 6.88 20.98
C GLN A 443 3.20 7.39 19.56
N SER A 444 2.19 6.91 18.84
CA SER A 444 1.79 7.44 17.55
C SER A 444 0.60 8.38 17.70
N ALA A 445 0.50 9.33 16.78
CA ALA A 445 -0.72 10.08 16.54
C ALA A 445 -0.92 10.23 15.03
N GLU A 446 -2.18 10.25 14.63
CA GLU A 446 -2.54 10.56 13.26
C GLU A 446 -2.21 12.03 12.96
N ARG A 447 -1.60 12.26 11.81
CA ARG A 447 -1.36 13.58 11.28
C ARG A 447 -2.22 13.80 10.05
N LYS A 448 -3.08 14.81 10.15
CA LYS A 448 -3.89 15.29 9.04
C LYS A 448 -3.12 16.28 8.19
N LEU A 449 -3.37 16.26 6.89
CA LEU A 449 -2.92 17.33 5.99
C LEU A 449 -3.53 18.67 6.41
N THR A 450 -2.96 19.80 5.94
CA THR A 450 -3.46 21.14 6.29
C THR A 450 -4.57 21.54 5.31
N PRO A 451 -5.85 21.51 5.71
CA PRO A 451 -6.94 21.88 4.81
C PRO A 451 -6.91 23.35 4.42
N LEU A 452 -7.38 23.63 3.22
CA LEU A 452 -7.52 24.96 2.66
C LEU A 452 -8.65 24.99 1.65
N GLN A 453 -9.04 26.19 1.24
CA GLN A 453 -10.08 26.38 0.24
C GLN A 453 -9.57 27.28 -0.87
N LEU A 454 -9.77 26.88 -2.12
CA LEU A 454 -9.61 27.76 -3.27
C LEU A 454 -10.90 28.54 -3.48
N VAL A 455 -10.79 29.85 -3.58
CA VAL A 455 -11.91 30.74 -3.92
C VAL A 455 -11.71 31.16 -5.36
N THR A 456 -12.40 30.49 -6.26
CA THR A 456 -12.31 30.73 -7.70
C THR A 456 -13.48 31.59 -8.16
N PRO A 457 -13.23 32.74 -8.80
CA PRO A 457 -14.32 33.53 -9.38
C PRO A 457 -14.99 32.73 -10.51
N LEU A 458 -16.29 32.90 -10.71
CA LEU A 458 -17.05 32.15 -11.74
C LEU A 458 -16.71 32.51 -13.21
N ALA A 459 -15.60 33.24 -13.43
CA ALA A 459 -15.09 33.77 -14.69
C ALA A 459 -16.06 34.61 -15.55
N ARG A 460 -15.45 35.59 -16.24
CA ARG A 460 -16.05 36.42 -17.30
C ARG A 460 -15.51 35.91 -18.64
N GLU A 461 -16.24 36.12 -19.73
CA GLU A 461 -15.71 35.91 -21.09
C GLU A 461 -14.32 36.56 -21.24
N GLY A 462 -13.33 35.78 -21.70
CA GLY A 462 -12.01 36.27 -22.10
C GLY A 462 -10.86 36.16 -21.09
N ALA A 463 -11.03 35.48 -19.95
CA ALA A 463 -9.91 35.17 -19.05
C ALA A 463 -8.99 34.10 -19.67
N ASP A 464 -7.67 34.34 -19.68
CA ASP A 464 -6.68 33.37 -20.16
C ASP A 464 -6.56 32.23 -19.14
N GLU A 465 -6.68 30.97 -19.60
CA GLU A 465 -6.54 29.78 -18.76
C GLU A 465 -5.16 29.69 -18.06
N ARG A 466 -4.18 30.47 -18.51
CA ARG A 466 -2.82 30.52 -17.96
C ARG A 466 -2.58 31.68 -16.99
N GLU A 467 -3.57 32.53 -16.74
CA GLU A 467 -3.41 33.68 -15.86
C GLU A 467 -3.36 33.25 -14.39
N ARG A 468 -2.16 33.34 -13.79
CA ARG A 468 -1.97 33.11 -12.35
C ARG A 468 -2.62 34.23 -11.55
N GLY A 469 -3.26 33.86 -10.44
CA GLY A 469 -3.79 34.82 -9.46
C GLY A 469 -5.26 35.21 -9.63
N LEU A 470 -6.01 34.52 -10.49
CA LEU A 470 -7.46 34.65 -10.56
C LEU A 470 -8.17 34.18 -9.28
N SER A 471 -7.63 33.15 -8.62
CA SER A 471 -8.20 32.57 -7.40
C SER A 471 -7.44 33.01 -6.15
N ASP A 472 -8.19 33.20 -5.06
CA ASP A 472 -7.64 33.39 -3.72
C ASP A 472 -7.57 32.04 -2.98
N ILE A 473 -6.69 31.93 -1.99
CA ILE A 473 -6.66 30.77 -1.08
C ILE A 473 -7.12 31.20 0.31
N GLU A 474 -7.98 30.40 0.94
CA GLU A 474 -8.39 30.57 2.32
C GLU A 474 -7.80 29.46 3.20
N SER A 475 -7.14 29.84 4.28
CA SER A 475 -6.61 28.93 5.30
C SER A 475 -7.71 28.14 6.03
N GLU A 476 -7.31 27.24 6.91
CA GLU A 476 -8.18 26.72 7.97
C GLU A 476 -8.81 27.85 8.81
N PRO A 477 -9.98 27.59 9.42
CA PRO A 477 -10.60 28.53 10.34
C PRO A 477 -9.69 28.87 11.53
N LEU A 478 -9.46 30.15 11.72
CA LEU A 478 -8.91 30.77 12.90
C LEU A 478 -10.03 31.05 13.92
N LEU A 479 -9.62 31.55 15.09
CA LEU A 479 -10.53 31.98 16.15
C LEU A 479 -11.67 32.87 15.61
N GLY A 480 -12.91 32.56 16.00
CA GLY A 480 -14.10 33.24 15.49
C GLY A 480 -14.54 32.83 14.09
N ASN A 481 -14.04 31.69 13.60
CA ASN A 481 -14.33 31.13 12.26
C ASN A 481 -13.88 32.05 11.11
N LEU A 482 -12.90 32.91 11.36
CA LEU A 482 -12.26 33.73 10.34
C LEU A 482 -11.26 32.89 9.56
N ARG A 483 -11.11 33.12 8.25
CA ARG A 483 -10.04 32.49 7.45
C ARG A 483 -9.06 33.56 7.00
N ALA A 484 -7.77 33.20 6.97
CA ALA A 484 -6.78 34.03 6.31
C ALA A 484 -6.90 33.84 4.81
N ARG A 485 -7.13 34.94 4.08
CA ARG A 485 -7.21 34.95 2.62
C ARG A 485 -5.87 35.40 2.05
N LEU A 486 -5.29 34.54 1.21
CA LEU A 486 -4.05 34.76 0.48
C LEU A 486 -4.37 35.03 -1.00
N SER A 487 -4.14 36.27 -1.44
CA SER A 487 -4.34 36.71 -2.82
C SER A 487 -2.98 36.86 -3.50
N TRP A 488 -2.77 36.19 -4.63
CA TRP A 488 -1.51 36.31 -5.38
C TRP A 488 -1.26 37.75 -5.82
N GLN A 489 0.00 38.18 -5.85
CA GLN A 489 0.38 39.53 -6.27
C GLN A 489 1.45 39.52 -7.36
N ARG A 490 2.46 38.66 -7.23
CA ARG A 490 3.56 38.53 -8.17
C ARG A 490 4.40 37.29 -7.88
N ASP A 491 5.22 36.91 -8.84
CA ASP A 491 6.29 35.94 -8.66
C ASP A 491 7.66 36.61 -8.55
N ASN A 492 8.62 35.96 -7.91
CA ASN A 492 10.03 36.33 -8.02
C ASN A 492 10.68 35.67 -9.25
N SER A 493 11.98 35.91 -9.46
CA SER A 493 12.72 35.31 -10.60
C SER A 493 12.84 33.78 -10.54
N ASP A 494 12.49 33.16 -9.42
CA ASP A 494 12.50 31.71 -9.24
C ASP A 494 11.09 31.10 -9.33
N ASP A 495 10.10 31.83 -9.87
CA ASP A 495 8.70 31.39 -9.99
C ASP A 495 7.98 31.17 -8.63
N LEU A 496 8.58 31.61 -7.52
CA LEU A 496 7.94 31.56 -6.21
C LEU A 496 6.93 32.70 -6.08
N GLY A 497 5.70 32.37 -5.66
CA GLY A 497 4.62 33.35 -5.53
C GLY A 497 4.61 34.12 -4.22
N GLY A 498 4.38 35.43 -4.32
CA GLY A 498 4.16 36.35 -3.22
C GLY A 498 2.69 36.72 -3.09
N TYR A 499 2.13 36.49 -1.90
CA TYR A 499 0.71 36.63 -1.62
C TYR A 499 0.47 37.74 -0.60
N ARG A 500 -0.58 38.53 -0.82
CA ARG A 500 -1.13 39.42 0.20
C ARG A 500 -2.00 38.59 1.13
N CYS A 501 -1.79 38.71 2.45
CA CYS A 501 -2.59 37.99 3.44
C CYS A 501 -3.55 38.95 4.16
N ARG A 502 -4.83 38.60 4.21
CA ARG A 502 -5.88 39.34 4.92
C ARG A 502 -6.66 38.42 5.85
N ILE A 503 -6.88 38.82 7.10
CA ILE A 503 -7.68 38.09 8.09
C ILE A 503 -8.85 38.98 8.48
N GLY A 504 -10.05 38.70 7.95
CA GLY A 504 -11.20 39.59 8.11
C GLY A 504 -10.94 40.98 7.50
N ASP A 505 -10.95 42.02 8.33
CA ASP A 505 -10.62 43.41 7.95
C ASP A 505 -9.11 43.72 8.04
N TRP A 506 -8.32 42.81 8.63
CA TRP A 506 -6.90 43.03 8.88
C TRP A 506 -6.05 42.61 7.70
N ALA A 507 -5.51 43.56 6.95
CA ALA A 507 -4.46 43.29 5.96
C ALA A 507 -3.09 43.22 6.66
N LEU A 508 -2.40 42.08 6.55
CA LEU A 508 -1.04 41.93 7.05
C LEU A 508 -0.06 42.68 6.14
N SER A 509 0.93 43.35 6.75
CA SER A 509 1.94 44.07 6.00
C SER A 509 2.92 43.12 5.31
N GLY A 510 3.36 43.49 4.11
CA GLY A 510 4.28 42.69 3.30
C GLY A 510 3.60 41.62 2.45
N LEU A 511 4.44 40.81 1.80
CA LEU A 511 4.02 39.65 1.03
C LEU A 511 4.46 38.38 1.76
N TRP A 512 3.70 37.30 1.54
CA TRP A 512 3.84 36.03 2.23
C TRP A 512 3.94 34.89 1.23
N LEU A 513 4.61 33.81 1.60
CA LEU A 513 4.54 32.55 0.87
C LEU A 513 3.22 31.86 1.14
N LEU A 514 2.83 30.96 0.24
CA LEU A 514 1.60 30.17 0.39
C LEU A 514 1.67 29.19 1.56
N ASP A 515 2.87 28.70 1.90
CA ASP A 515 3.05 27.76 3.00
C ASP A 515 2.75 28.39 4.37
N HIS A 516 1.76 27.83 5.07
CA HIS A 516 1.25 28.35 6.33
C HIS A 516 0.66 27.24 7.21
N ARG A 517 0.58 27.46 8.53
CA ARG A 517 -0.11 26.55 9.46
C ARG A 517 -0.97 27.31 10.45
N VAL A 518 -2.21 26.87 10.64
CA VAL A 518 -3.05 27.31 11.76
C VAL A 518 -2.73 26.45 12.97
N SER A 519 -2.58 27.07 14.14
CA SER A 519 -2.36 26.32 15.38
C SER A 519 -3.57 25.48 15.75
N ASP A 520 -3.36 24.34 16.41
CA ASP A 520 -4.44 23.53 17.01
C ASP A 520 -5.42 24.30 17.91
N CYS A 521 -4.97 25.35 18.60
CA CYS A 521 -5.84 26.22 19.39
C CYS A 521 -6.60 27.28 18.56
N THR A 522 -6.48 27.25 17.23
CA THR A 522 -7.04 28.18 16.21
C THR A 522 -6.68 29.66 16.35
N ARG A 523 -5.96 30.05 17.41
CA ARG A 523 -5.61 31.46 17.67
C ARG A 523 -4.47 31.97 16.78
N TYR A 524 -3.52 31.11 16.44
CA TYR A 524 -2.29 31.53 15.78
C TYR A 524 -2.22 31.05 14.33
N LEU A 525 -1.65 31.88 13.46
CA LEU A 525 -1.30 31.54 12.08
C LEU A 525 0.21 31.73 11.89
N ALA A 526 0.91 30.69 11.47
CA ALA A 526 2.32 30.76 11.09
C ALA A 526 2.46 31.04 9.58
N LEU A 527 3.25 32.04 9.22
CA LEU A 527 3.51 32.47 7.85
C LEU A 527 4.99 32.65 7.58
N ILE A 528 5.42 32.39 6.34
CA ILE A 528 6.78 32.69 5.88
C ILE A 528 6.74 33.97 5.04
N PRO A 529 7.53 35.02 5.37
CA PRO A 529 7.63 36.21 4.54
C PRO A 529 8.17 35.90 3.14
N PHE A 530 7.58 36.50 2.13
CA PHE A 530 8.10 36.46 0.76
C PHE A 530 9.37 37.29 0.64
N ALA A 531 10.33 36.80 -0.15
CA ALA A 531 11.59 37.50 -0.44
C ALA A 531 11.93 37.43 -1.93
N ASP A 532 12.47 38.53 -2.45
CA ASP A 532 13.01 38.57 -3.81
C ASP A 532 14.38 37.91 -3.87
N HIS A 533 14.61 37.06 -4.88
CA HIS A 533 15.93 36.51 -5.15
C HIS A 533 16.96 37.65 -5.31
N PRO A 534 18.17 37.56 -4.73
CA PRO A 534 18.79 36.39 -4.09
C PRO A 534 18.50 36.23 -2.59
N ALA A 535 17.59 37.03 -2.02
CA ALA A 535 17.24 36.93 -0.62
C ALA A 535 16.27 35.76 -0.34
N SER A 536 16.37 35.18 0.84
CA SER A 536 15.46 34.13 1.33
C SER A 536 14.68 34.63 2.55
N ALA A 537 13.62 33.92 2.91
CA ALA A 537 12.95 34.17 4.19
C ALA A 537 13.94 34.00 5.35
N ALA A 538 14.04 35.03 6.18
CA ALA A 538 14.97 35.11 7.29
C ALA A 538 14.38 34.67 8.63
N LYS A 539 13.09 34.37 8.66
CA LYS A 539 12.30 34.09 9.85
C LYS A 539 10.95 33.49 9.47
N VAL A 540 10.23 33.01 10.47
CA VAL A 540 8.80 32.71 10.39
C VAL A 540 8.08 33.73 11.26
N VAL A 541 6.88 34.13 10.85
CA VAL A 541 6.06 35.07 11.60
C VAL A 541 4.84 34.34 12.13
N VAL A 542 4.61 34.45 13.43
CA VAL A 542 3.41 33.95 14.10
C VAL A 542 2.45 35.12 14.29
N VAL A 543 1.32 35.06 13.61
CA VAL A 543 0.24 36.03 13.73
C VAL A 543 -0.67 35.61 14.89
N ASP A 544 -0.75 36.44 15.93
CA ASP A 544 -1.68 36.28 17.04
C ASP A 544 -2.99 37.00 16.68
N THR A 545 -4.00 36.24 16.25
CA THR A 545 -5.26 36.82 15.77
C THR A 545 -6.06 37.49 16.87
N LEU A 546 -5.97 36.99 18.11
CA LEU A 546 -6.66 37.57 19.26
C LEU A 546 -6.08 38.94 19.62
N LYS A 547 -4.75 39.07 19.61
CA LYS A 547 -4.07 40.33 19.93
C LYS A 547 -3.83 41.23 18.70
N ARG A 548 -4.15 40.77 17.49
CA ARG A 548 -3.88 41.41 16.20
C ARG A 548 -2.44 41.92 16.09
N GLN A 549 -1.49 41.04 16.37
CA GLN A 549 -0.05 41.36 16.30
C GLN A 549 0.73 40.24 15.60
N CYS A 550 1.88 40.60 15.04
CA CYS A 550 2.82 39.66 14.44
C CYS A 550 4.02 39.45 15.36
N LEU A 551 4.38 38.20 15.60
CA LEU A 551 5.50 37.78 16.43
C LEU A 551 6.57 37.14 15.54
N ASP A 552 7.74 37.73 15.50
CA ASP A 552 8.86 37.20 14.73
C ASP A 552 9.53 36.04 15.47
N SER A 553 9.82 34.96 14.75
CA SER A 553 10.73 33.94 15.25
C SER A 553 12.18 34.44 15.24
N PRO A 554 13.10 33.75 15.96
CA PRO A 554 14.53 33.99 15.82
C PRO A 554 15.01 33.84 14.37
N PRO A 555 16.06 34.56 13.94
CA PRO A 555 16.55 34.48 12.57
C PRO A 555 16.95 33.06 12.15
N MET A 556 16.44 32.59 11.00
CA MET A 556 16.75 31.27 10.43
C MET A 556 16.47 31.21 8.91
N ASN A 557 17.20 30.34 8.20
CA ASN A 557 16.94 30.02 6.79
C ASN A 557 15.80 29.00 6.68
N VAL A 558 14.56 29.46 6.78
CA VAL A 558 13.36 28.60 6.73
C VAL A 558 13.08 28.12 5.30
N VAL A 559 12.66 26.86 5.19
CA VAL A 559 12.22 26.24 3.93
C VAL A 559 10.71 26.11 3.88
N ASN A 560 10.13 25.56 4.95
CA ASN A 560 8.69 25.32 5.09
C ASN A 560 8.29 25.27 6.58
N VAL A 561 6.99 25.42 6.83
CA VAL A 561 6.32 25.22 8.12
C VAL A 561 5.73 23.81 8.13
N LEU A 562 6.17 22.97 9.08
CA LEU A 562 5.70 21.60 9.19
C LEU A 562 4.43 21.50 10.04
N ASP A 563 4.44 22.12 11.22
CA ASP A 563 3.39 21.96 12.22
C ASP A 563 3.20 23.18 13.10
N PHE A 564 2.02 23.27 13.71
CA PHE A 564 1.78 24.19 14.81
C PHE A 564 0.81 23.60 15.83
N ARG A 565 1.35 22.94 16.87
CA ARG A 565 0.55 22.23 17.89
C ARG A 565 1.17 22.35 19.27
N GLU A 566 0.36 22.28 20.31
CA GLU A 566 0.79 22.33 21.71
C GLU A 566 1.67 23.57 22.02
N GLY A 567 1.39 24.68 21.35
CA GLY A 567 2.19 25.91 21.46
C GLY A 567 3.61 25.80 20.85
N LYS A 568 3.89 24.76 20.05
CA LYS A 568 5.17 24.54 19.36
C LYS A 568 4.97 24.68 17.85
N LEU A 569 5.81 25.53 17.25
CA LEU A 569 5.90 25.69 15.80
C LEU A 569 7.08 24.84 15.28
N LEU A 570 6.79 23.88 14.42
CA LEU A 570 7.79 23.03 13.78
C LEU A 570 8.06 23.55 12.37
N VAL A 571 9.34 23.70 12.04
CA VAL A 571 9.80 24.27 10.76
C VAL A 571 10.99 23.47 10.24
N THR A 572 11.12 23.39 8.93
CA THR A 572 12.37 22.92 8.30
C THR A 572 13.26 24.11 8.00
N ARG A 573 14.55 23.98 8.34
CA ARG A 573 15.57 24.97 7.99
C ARG A 573 16.73 24.31 7.28
N VAL A 574 17.42 25.06 6.42
CA VAL A 574 18.69 24.60 5.85
C VAL A 574 19.85 24.99 6.76
N ALA A 575 20.58 23.97 7.21
CA ALA A 575 21.79 24.13 8.02
C ALA A 575 23.08 24.14 7.19
N GLY A 576 23.09 23.45 6.05
CA GLY A 576 24.23 23.31 5.15
C GLY A 576 23.93 22.31 4.03
N ARG A 577 24.92 22.07 3.15
CA ARG A 577 24.85 21.09 2.06
C ARG A 577 26.21 20.43 1.84
N LEU A 578 26.22 19.33 1.09
CA LEU A 578 27.47 18.78 0.57
C LEU A 578 27.92 19.54 -0.69
N LYS A 579 29.23 19.62 -0.92
CA LYS A 579 29.79 20.02 -2.22
C LYS A 579 29.22 19.12 -3.31
N GLU A 580 28.99 19.73 -4.47
CA GLU A 580 28.67 19.00 -5.70
C GLU A 580 29.72 17.88 -5.90
N ASP A 581 29.26 16.70 -6.32
CA ASP A 581 30.04 15.45 -6.50
C ASP A 581 30.47 14.69 -5.23
N SER A 582 30.06 15.13 -4.03
CA SER A 582 30.33 14.36 -2.80
C SER A 582 29.32 13.21 -2.62
N THR A 583 29.81 11.99 -2.40
CA THR A 583 28.96 10.85 -2.04
C THR A 583 28.49 11.00 -0.60
N SER A 584 27.17 11.04 -0.38
CA SER A 584 26.62 11.14 0.97
C SER A 584 26.87 9.85 1.76
N THR A 585 27.25 9.98 3.04
CA THR A 585 27.39 8.84 3.96
C THR A 585 26.55 9.09 5.22
N PRO A 586 26.08 8.04 5.92
CA PRO A 586 25.25 8.20 7.13
C PRO A 586 25.87 9.05 8.25
N LEU A 587 27.19 9.22 8.24
CA LEU A 587 27.92 9.95 9.28
C LEU A 587 28.28 11.38 8.87
N GLN A 588 28.13 11.74 7.59
CA GLN A 588 28.46 13.06 7.07
C GLN A 588 27.19 13.92 6.98
N ARG A 589 27.18 15.07 7.66
CA ARG A 589 26.01 15.97 7.70
C ARG A 589 26.01 16.98 6.54
N PHE A 590 27.06 17.82 6.47
CA PHE A 590 27.31 18.79 5.40
C PHE A 590 28.77 19.29 5.52
N ASP A 591 29.38 19.72 4.42
CA ASP A 591 30.74 20.33 4.40
C ASP A 591 30.72 21.81 3.97
N LEU A 592 29.59 22.29 3.43
CA LEU A 592 29.31 23.69 3.18
C LEU A 592 28.22 24.18 4.15
N PRO A 593 28.53 25.10 5.08
CA PRO A 593 27.51 25.69 5.95
C PRO A 593 26.54 26.57 5.14
N ALA A 594 25.31 26.70 5.62
CA ALA A 594 24.34 27.61 5.00
C ALA A 594 24.85 29.07 5.04
N PRO A 595 24.58 29.87 4.00
CA PRO A 595 24.89 31.30 4.01
C PRO A 595 24.20 32.05 5.15
N PRO A 596 24.64 33.30 5.45
CA PRO A 596 23.96 34.17 6.40
C PRO A 596 22.46 34.24 6.16
N VAL A 597 21.70 34.34 7.25
CA VAL A 597 20.24 34.33 7.21
C VAL A 597 19.73 35.40 6.24
N GLY A 598 18.79 35.01 5.38
CA GLY A 598 18.19 35.88 4.39
C GLY A 598 18.99 36.05 3.09
N LYS A 599 20.15 35.39 2.95
CA LYS A 599 20.97 35.37 1.72
C LYS A 599 21.11 33.97 1.13
N ALA A 600 20.20 33.06 1.47
CA ALA A 600 20.33 31.65 1.16
C ALA A 600 19.49 31.20 -0.05
N ALA A 601 18.87 32.08 -0.84
CA ALA A 601 17.92 31.68 -1.88
C ALA A 601 18.50 30.64 -2.87
N GLY A 602 19.68 30.92 -3.44
CA GLY A 602 20.38 29.97 -4.32
C GLY A 602 20.82 28.68 -3.61
N PHE A 603 20.98 28.70 -2.30
CA PHE A 603 21.29 27.52 -1.49
C PHE A 603 20.05 26.66 -1.22
N LEU A 604 18.87 27.29 -1.09
CA LEU A 604 17.55 26.64 -0.98
C LEU A 604 17.04 26.13 -2.34
N TYR A 605 17.50 26.70 -3.45
CA TYR A 605 17.08 26.38 -4.82
C TYR A 605 17.38 24.92 -5.23
N VAL A 606 18.51 24.37 -4.76
CA VAL A 606 18.96 23.00 -5.09
C VAL A 606 18.11 21.94 -4.36
N SER A 607 17.71 22.19 -3.11
CA SER A 607 16.91 21.22 -2.34
C SER A 607 15.49 21.01 -2.87
N ARG A 608 14.90 22.00 -3.55
CA ARG A 608 13.57 21.87 -4.19
C ARG A 608 13.62 21.31 -5.62
N ARG A 609 14.79 21.07 -6.21
CA ARG A 609 14.92 20.68 -7.64
C ARG A 609 14.79 19.17 -7.87
N LEU A 610 14.81 18.37 -6.81
CA LEU A 610 14.77 16.90 -6.87
C LEU A 610 13.36 16.32 -6.99
N GLN A 611 12.34 17.14 -7.30
CA GLN A 611 10.92 16.74 -7.32
C GLN A 611 10.30 16.52 -8.71
N THR A 612 11.08 16.49 -9.80
CA THR A 612 10.55 16.03 -11.09
C THR A 612 10.69 14.52 -11.24
N VAL A 613 9.85 13.77 -10.53
CA VAL A 613 9.39 12.45 -10.97
C VAL A 613 7.87 12.50 -11.02
N LEU A 614 7.38 12.68 -12.25
CA LEU A 614 6.05 12.38 -12.81
C LEU A 614 4.80 12.70 -11.96
N PRO A 615 3.91 13.62 -12.40
CA PRO A 615 2.48 13.37 -12.23
C PRO A 615 2.04 12.25 -13.20
N ASP A 616 0.88 11.66 -12.91
CA ASP A 616 0.14 10.66 -13.68
C ASP A 616 0.51 9.18 -13.42
N ARG A 617 -0.28 8.56 -12.53
CA ARG A 617 -1.25 7.53 -12.91
C ARG A 617 -2.48 7.60 -12.02
#